data_AF-A0A090V936-F1
#
_entry.id   AF-A0A090V936-F1
#
_cell.length_a   1.000
_cell.length_b   1.000
_cell.length_c   1.000
_cell.angle_alpha   90.00
_cell.angle_beta   90.00
_cell.angle_gamma   90.00
#
_symmetry.space_group_name_H-M   'P 1'
#
loop_
_entity.id
_entity.type
_entity.pdbx_description
1 polymer ?
#
loop_
_entity_poly.entity_id
_entity_poly.type
_entity_poly.pdbx_seq_one_letter_code
_entity_poly.pdbx_strand_id
1 'polypeptide(L)'
;MYGIIGTAVISGILFLQISKRGYIKSIKGADIFVPKKDNGITRYIVGGIIFGLGWALIGACPGPMYILLGTGVSSMLIVIAAAIVGTFIYGILKSKLPH
;
A
#
# COMPACT_ATOMS: atom_id res chain seq x y z
N MET A 1 -13.93 4.59 -10.98
CA MET A 1 -12.79 4.49 -10.03
C MET A 1 -13.22 4.66 -8.56
N TYR A 2 -13.97 5.71 -8.19
CA TYR A 2 -14.44 5.91 -6.81
C TYR A 2 -15.22 4.73 -6.22
N GLY A 3 -16.00 4.02 -7.04
CA GLY A 3 -16.71 2.80 -6.59
C GLY A 3 -15.78 1.66 -6.18
N ILE A 4 -14.69 1.41 -6.91
CA ILE A 4 -13.74 0.32 -6.60
C ILE A 4 -12.92 0.66 -5.36
N ILE A 5 -12.48 1.90 -5.22
CA ILE A 5 -11.75 2.37 -4.04
C ILE A 5 -12.67 2.35 -2.82
N GLY A 6 -13.91 2.83 -2.97
CA GLY A 6 -14.92 2.84 -1.92
C GLY A 6 -15.27 1.44 -1.43
N THR A 7 -15.53 0.49 -2.33
CA THR A 7 -15.84 -0.90 -1.94
C THR A 7 -14.65 -1.59 -1.28
N ALA A 8 -13.43 -1.34 -1.73
CA ALA A 8 -12.21 -1.87 -1.08
C ALA A 8 -12.01 -1.31 0.34
N VAL A 9 -12.27 -0.02 0.54
CA VAL A 9 -12.18 0.61 1.87
C VAL A 9 -13.28 0.10 2.79
N ILE A 10 -14.52 0.04 2.30
CA ILE A 10 -15.66 -0.45 3.08
C ILE A 10 -15.47 -1.92 3.45
N SER A 11 -15.03 -2.78 2.53
CA SER A 11 -14.78 -4.20 2.82
C SER A 11 -13.65 -4.38 3.82
N GLY A 12 -12.57 -3.58 3.71
CA GLY A 12 -11.46 -3.57 4.67
C GLY A 12 -11.90 -3.13 6.07
N ILE A 13 -12.72 -2.08 6.18
CA ILE A 13 -13.27 -1.61 7.46
C ILE A 13 -14.20 -2.67 8.07
N LEU A 14 -15.09 -3.24 7.27
CA LEU A 14 -16.03 -4.26 7.72
C LEU A 14 -15.28 -5.50 8.23
N PHE A 15 -14.26 -5.95 7.49
CA PHE A 15 -13.40 -7.06 7.87
C PHE A 15 -12.63 -6.78 9.17
N LEU A 16 -12.03 -5.60 9.31
CA LEU A 16 -11.34 -5.19 10.53
C LEU A 16 -12.27 -5.06 11.73
N GLN A 17 -13.50 -4.56 11.54
CA GLN A 17 -14.50 -4.50 12.61
C GLN A 17 -14.98 -5.88 13.04
N ILE A 18 -15.25 -6.78 12.09
CA ILE A 18 -15.64 -8.18 12.38
C ILE A 18 -14.50 -8.91 13.10
N SER A 19 -13.25 -8.70 12.65
CA SER A 19 -12.05 -9.25 13.26
C SER A 19 -11.82 -8.72 14.69
N LYS A 20 -12.00 -7.41 14.93
CA LYS A 20 -11.92 -6.80 16.27
C LYS A 20 -13.03 -7.24 17.22
N ARG A 21 -14.19 -7.66 16.69
CA ARG A 21 -15.34 -8.10 17.50
C ARG A 21 -15.24 -9.55 17.96
N GLY A 22 -14.10 -10.22 17.71
CA GLY A 22 -13.77 -11.54 18.26
C GLY A 22 -14.38 -12.74 17.52
N TYR A 23 -15.06 -12.51 16.38
CA TYR A 23 -15.71 -13.58 15.60
C TYR A 23 -14.77 -14.34 14.68
N ILE A 24 -13.62 -13.76 14.33
CA ILE A 24 -12.59 -14.41 13.51
C ILE A 24 -11.38 -14.67 14.41
N LYS A 25 -11.35 -15.86 15.01
CA LYS A 25 -10.14 -16.36 15.67
C LYS A 25 -9.15 -16.78 14.58
N SER A 26 -7.87 -16.45 14.77
CA SER A 26 -6.81 -17.06 13.97
C SER A 26 -6.92 -18.59 14.05
N ILE A 27 -6.42 -19.33 13.06
CA ILE A 27 -6.44 -20.81 13.01
C ILE A 27 -5.82 -21.44 14.28
N LYS A 28 -5.08 -20.65 15.08
CA LYS A 28 -4.48 -20.99 16.38
C LYS A 28 -5.18 -20.41 17.62
N GLY A 29 -6.39 -19.85 17.52
CA GLY A 29 -7.16 -19.35 18.67
C GLY A 29 -6.68 -18.03 19.29
N ALA A 30 -5.69 -17.36 18.70
CA ALA A 30 -5.19 -16.07 19.15
C ALA A 30 -6.06 -14.92 18.64
N ASP A 31 -6.32 -13.93 19.51
CA ASP A 31 -6.98 -12.69 19.15
C ASP A 31 -6.18 -11.95 18.07
N ILE A 32 -6.87 -11.46 17.05
CA ILE A 32 -6.26 -10.66 15.99
C ILE A 32 -5.97 -9.27 16.56
N PHE A 33 -4.78 -9.14 17.16
CA PHE A 33 -4.28 -7.87 17.68
C PHE A 33 -3.80 -7.03 16.50
N VAL A 34 -4.60 -6.06 16.08
CA VAL A 34 -4.18 -5.06 15.09
C VAL A 34 -3.20 -4.13 15.80
N PRO A 35 -1.89 -4.15 15.45
CA PRO A 35 -0.92 -3.28 16.10
C PRO A 35 -1.32 -1.81 15.90
N LYS A 36 -1.18 -1.00 16.95
CA LYS A 36 -1.47 0.43 16.87
C LYS A 36 -0.54 1.09 15.87
N LYS A 37 -1.08 2.04 15.11
CA LYS A 37 -0.32 2.84 14.14
C LYS A 37 0.85 3.53 14.85
N ASP A 38 2.05 3.34 14.31
CA ASP A 38 3.26 3.97 14.82
C ASP A 38 3.21 5.49 14.64
N ASN A 39 3.78 6.25 15.58
CA ASN A 39 3.68 7.71 15.64
C ASN A 39 4.64 8.43 14.68
N GLY A 40 4.57 8.12 13.38
CA GLY A 40 5.44 8.69 12.34
C GLY A 40 4.72 9.64 11.39
N ILE A 41 3.97 10.64 11.89
CA ILE A 41 3.12 11.53 11.06
C ILE A 41 3.92 12.15 9.91
N THR A 42 5.12 12.65 10.19
CA THR A 42 6.02 13.28 9.21
C THR A 42 6.41 12.31 8.09
N ARG A 43 6.71 11.05 8.45
CA ARG A 43 7.02 9.98 7.49
C ARG A 43 5.83 9.66 6.58
N TYR A 44 4.62 9.61 7.14
CA TYR A 44 3.42 9.32 6.35
C TYR A 44 3.06 10.45 5.40
N ILE A 45 3.22 11.70 5.81
CA ILE A 45 2.95 12.87 4.96
C ILE A 45 3.97 12.94 3.82
N VAL A 46 5.26 12.89 4.13
CA VAL A 46 6.33 12.98 3.12
C VAL A 46 6.25 11.79 2.15
N GLY A 47 6.10 10.57 2.67
CA GLY A 47 5.94 9.38 1.84
C GLY A 47 4.66 9.42 1.00
N GLY A 48 3.55 9.89 1.57
CA GLY A 48 2.27 10.03 0.87
C GLY A 48 2.32 11.04 -0.26
N ILE A 49 3.00 12.18 -0.07
CA ILE A 49 3.19 13.20 -1.11
C ILE A 49 4.06 12.65 -2.25
N ILE A 50 5.22 12.07 -1.94
CA ILE A 50 6.12 11.52 -2.96
C ILE A 50 5.42 10.42 -3.77
N PHE A 51 4.72 9.52 -3.07
CA PHE A 51 3.97 8.44 -3.71
C PHE A 51 2.81 8.98 -4.57
N GLY A 52 2.06 9.95 -4.06
CA GLY A 52 0.95 10.58 -4.79
C GLY A 52 1.42 11.34 -6.04
N LEU A 53 2.53 12.08 -5.93
CA LEU A 53 3.13 12.78 -7.07
C LEU A 53 3.63 11.79 -8.15
N GLY A 54 4.31 10.72 -7.74
CA GLY A 54 4.72 9.67 -8.68
C GLY A 54 3.52 9.02 -9.37
N TRP A 55 2.44 8.79 -8.62
CA TRP A 55 1.22 8.21 -9.16
C TRP A 55 0.52 9.15 -10.16
N ALA A 56 0.48 10.46 -9.86
CA ALA A 56 -0.04 11.47 -10.77
C ALA A 56 0.79 11.60 -12.07
N LEU A 57 2.11 11.46 -11.97
CA LEU A 57 3.02 11.56 -13.11
C LEU A 57 2.90 10.36 -14.06
N ILE A 58 2.77 9.15 -13.51
CA ILE A 58 2.68 7.89 -14.27
C ILE A 58 1.25 7.64 -14.76
N GLY A 59 0.24 8.17 -14.07
CA GLY A 59 -1.18 7.97 -14.38
C GLY A 59 -1.71 6.57 -14.07
N ALA A 60 -0.91 5.69 -13.43
CA ALA A 60 -1.27 4.30 -13.14
C ALA A 60 -0.81 3.88 -11.74
N CYS A 61 -1.68 3.20 -10.99
CA CYS A 61 -1.31 2.69 -9.66
C CYS A 61 -0.55 1.37 -9.80
N PRO A 62 0.10 0.89 -8.72
CA PRO A 62 0.72 -0.43 -8.72
C PRO A 62 -0.21 -1.54 -9.24
N GLY A 63 -1.53 -1.49 -8.95
CA GLY A 63 -2.49 -2.46 -9.48
C GLY A 63 -2.55 -2.50 -11.03
N PRO A 64 -3.00 -1.43 -11.69
CA PRO A 64 -2.98 -1.31 -13.14
C PRO A 64 -1.61 -1.49 -13.76
N MET A 65 -0.51 -1.12 -13.11
CA MET A 65 0.85 -1.30 -13.68
C MET A 65 1.12 -2.76 -14.07
N TYR A 66 0.76 -3.72 -13.21
CA TYR A 66 0.94 -5.15 -13.52
C TYR A 66 -0.08 -5.66 -14.55
N ILE A 67 -1.30 -5.15 -14.54
CA ILE A 67 -2.33 -5.50 -15.53
C ILE A 67 -1.93 -4.99 -16.92
N LEU A 68 -1.48 -3.74 -17.02
CA LEU A 68 -1.05 -3.11 -18.28
C LEU A 68 0.17 -3.83 -18.87
N LEU A 69 1.09 -4.27 -18.01
CA LEU A 69 2.20 -5.14 -18.42
C LEU A 69 1.67 -6.45 -19.02
N GLY A 70 0.70 -7.09 -18.37
CA GLY A 70 0.05 -8.32 -18.86
C GLY A 70 -0.71 -8.15 -20.17
N THR A 71 -1.25 -6.96 -20.45
CA THR A 71 -1.92 -6.63 -21.72
C THR A 71 -0.95 -6.24 -22.84
N GLY A 72 0.37 -6.30 -22.62
CA GLY A 72 1.38 -6.07 -23.66
C GLY A 72 1.97 -4.65 -23.73
N VAL A 73 1.70 -3.79 -22.74
CA VAL A 73 2.32 -2.46 -22.66
C VAL A 73 3.72 -2.59 -22.07
N SER A 74 4.72 -2.76 -22.94
CA SER A 74 6.13 -2.93 -22.56
C SER A 74 6.72 -1.73 -21.82
N SER A 75 6.18 -0.52 -22.01
CA SER A 75 6.62 0.69 -21.30
C SER A 75 6.43 0.60 -19.79
N MET A 76 5.47 -0.19 -19.30
CA MET A 76 5.25 -0.36 -17.85
C MET A 76 6.36 -1.15 -17.16
N LEU A 77 7.16 -1.91 -17.92
CA LEU A 77 8.29 -2.68 -17.39
C LEU A 77 9.37 -1.76 -16.81
N ILE A 78 9.60 -0.62 -17.47
CA ILE A 78 10.53 0.43 -17.01
C ILE A 78 10.02 1.04 -15.70
N VAL A 79 8.72 1.35 -15.64
CA VAL A 79 8.11 1.98 -14.46
C VAL A 79 8.11 1.02 -13.27
N ILE A 80 7.83 -0.26 -13.49
CA ILE A 80 7.91 -1.29 -12.44
C ILE A 80 9.35 -1.44 -11.95
N ALA A 81 10.34 -1.49 -12.85
CA ALA A 81 11.75 -1.56 -12.46
C ALA A 81 12.16 -0.33 -11.64
N ALA A 82 11.78 0.88 -12.06
CA ALA A 82 12.03 2.11 -11.32
C ALA A 82 11.36 2.11 -9.93
N ALA A 83 10.12 1.60 -9.83
CA ALA A 83 9.41 1.47 -8.56
C ALA A 83 10.10 0.48 -7.61
N ILE A 84 10.63 -0.63 -8.13
CA ILE A 84 11.41 -1.61 -7.35
C ILE A 84 12.70 -0.95 -6.84
N VAL A 85 13.44 -0.26 -7.70
CA VAL A 85 14.66 0.46 -7.30
C VAL A 85 14.34 1.53 -6.24
N GLY A 86 13.28 2.31 -6.43
CA GLY A 86 12.85 3.32 -5.46
C GLY A 86 12.48 2.74 -4.09
N THR A 87 11.76 1.61 -4.07
CA THR A 87 11.41 0.92 -2.82
C THR A 87 12.63 0.29 -2.14
N PHE A 88 13.59 -0.21 -2.92
CA PHE A 88 14.86 -0.75 -2.40
C PHE A 88 15.72 0.35 -1.77
N ILE A 89 15.87 1.49 -2.45
CA ILE A 89 16.58 2.67 -1.91
C ILE A 89 15.90 3.14 -0.61
N TYR A 90 14.57 3.22 -0.60
CA TYR A 90 13.82 3.57 0.61
C TYR A 90 14.04 2.56 1.73
N GLY A 91 14.08 1.26 1.43
CA GLY A 91 14.33 0.19 2.39
C GLY A 91 15.70 0.31 3.08
N ILE A 92 16.74 0.67 2.33
CA ILE A 92 18.09 0.92 2.86
C ILE A 92 18.10 2.22 3.68
N LEU A 93 17.53 3.30 3.12
CA LEU A 93 17.56 4.62 3.74
C LEU A 93 16.68 4.72 4.98
N LYS A 94 15.67 3.85 5.11
CA LYS A 94 14.79 3.76 6.29
C LYS A 94 15.61 3.69 7.58
N SER A 95 16.72 2.95 7.60
CA SER A 95 17.59 2.81 8.78
C SER A 95 18.22 4.12 9.28
N LYS A 96 18.33 5.13 8.41
CA LYS A 96 18.94 6.45 8.70
C LYS A 96 17.92 7.59 8.82
N LEU A 97 16.64 7.33 8.55
CA LEU A 97 15.59 8.33 8.63
C LEU A 97 15.08 8.41 10.09
N PRO A 98 15.00 9.61 10.70
CA PRO A 98 14.44 9.77 12.04
C PRO A 98 13.00 9.23 12.02
N HIS A 99 12.74 8.25 12.90
CA HIS A 99 11.43 7.63 13.09
C HIS A 99 10.55 8.50 13.96
#